data_AF-A0A0A7M3E4-F1
#
_entry.id   AF-A0A0A7M3E4-F1
#
_cell.length_a   1.000
_cell.length_b   1.000
_cell.length_c   1.000
_cell.angle_alpha   90.00
_cell.angle_beta   90.00
_cell.angle_gamma   90.00
#
_symmetry.space_group_name_H-M   'P 1'
#
loop_
_entity.id
_entity.type
_entity.pdbx_description
1 polymer ?
#
loop_
_entity_poly.entity_id
_entity_poly.type
_entity_poly.pdbx_seq_one_letter_code
_entity_poly.pdbx_strand_id
1 'polypeptide(L)'
;ACAPFRRLSLCNKNMEKMGRTSTTKLDLLADVCMAAKYEGESITLNYPKYEADIHHVLCWHEVSDIGDIVRGRDLYRGGGRGRKQLDDSLKKIFGKIYDDVTSTNGKLKTRYGSDAPEFFKLREDWWTENRETVWKALTCEAPNNAQYFRGTCGSDEKNATLASHQCRCKDEEGKSETDQVPTYFDYVPQYLRWFEEWA
;
A
#
# COMPACT_ATOMS: atom_id res chain seq x y z
N ALA A 1 -17.26 10.59 4.82
CA ALA A 1 -16.51 9.38 5.19
C ALA A 1 -15.85 9.61 6.54
N CYS A 2 -15.97 8.68 7.49
CA CYS A 2 -15.34 8.79 8.80
C CYS A 2 -14.01 8.03 8.77
N ALA A 3 -12.90 8.74 8.95
CA ALA A 3 -11.59 8.09 9.00
C ALA A 3 -11.48 7.28 10.31
N PRO A 4 -11.13 5.99 10.24
CA PRO A 4 -10.97 5.15 11.43
C PRO A 4 -9.71 5.54 12.21
N PHE A 5 -9.67 5.23 13.51
CA PHE A 5 -8.55 5.60 14.40
C PHE A 5 -7.19 5.11 13.89
N ARG A 6 -7.16 3.92 13.28
CA ARG A 6 -5.98 3.34 12.63
C ARG A 6 -5.44 4.28 11.55
N ARG A 7 -6.29 4.69 10.59
CA ARG A 7 -5.93 5.66 9.54
C ARG A 7 -5.41 6.97 10.11
N LEU A 8 -5.98 7.48 11.21
CA LEU A 8 -5.52 8.73 11.83
C LEU A 8 -4.09 8.65 12.35
N SER A 9 -3.65 7.45 12.75
CA SER A 9 -2.36 7.19 13.39
C SER A 9 -1.33 6.57 12.45
N LEU A 10 -1.58 6.62 11.14
CA LEU A 10 -0.73 6.00 10.12
C LEU A 10 0.72 6.53 10.21
N CYS A 11 1.72 5.65 10.37
CA CYS A 11 3.17 5.88 10.35
C CYS A 11 3.71 6.26 8.97
N ASN A 12 3.21 7.37 8.42
CA ASN A 12 3.65 7.94 7.14
C ASN A 12 4.53 9.20 7.30
N LYS A 13 5.06 9.46 8.50
CA LYS A 13 5.86 10.68 8.80
C LYS A 13 7.13 10.81 7.96
N ASN A 14 7.72 9.67 7.57
CA ASN A 14 8.85 9.68 6.63
C ASN A 14 8.41 10.18 5.24
N MET A 15 7.21 9.79 4.80
CA MET A 15 6.64 10.23 3.53
C MET A 15 6.34 11.73 3.52
N GLU A 16 5.90 12.32 4.63
CA GLU A 16 5.70 13.78 4.73
C GLU A 16 7.00 14.58 4.49
N LYS A 17 8.16 13.95 4.73
CA LYS A 17 9.49 14.56 4.54
C LYS A 17 10.13 14.23 3.19
N MET A 18 9.47 13.39 2.38
CA MET A 18 10.01 12.80 1.15
C MET A 18 10.47 13.86 0.14
N GLY A 19 9.76 14.98 -0.01
CA GLY A 19 10.13 16.06 -0.94
C GLY A 19 11.44 16.81 -0.62
N ARG A 20 12.10 16.51 0.50
CA ARG A 20 13.43 17.07 0.86
C ARG A 20 14.60 16.17 0.43
N THR A 21 14.40 14.87 0.36
CA THR A 21 15.47 13.87 0.19
C THR A 21 15.25 12.97 -1.03
N SER A 22 14.00 12.63 -1.33
CA SER A 22 13.60 11.73 -2.40
C SER A 22 13.47 12.49 -3.71
N THR A 23 14.19 12.06 -4.74
CA THR A 23 14.22 12.78 -6.02
C THR A 23 13.92 11.90 -7.23
N THR A 24 13.89 10.57 -7.07
CA THR A 24 13.77 9.58 -8.15
C THR A 24 12.74 8.48 -7.83
N LYS A 25 12.48 7.59 -8.81
CA LYS A 25 11.60 6.41 -8.66
C LYS A 25 12.05 5.48 -7.53
N LEU A 26 13.36 5.20 -7.43
CA LEU A 26 13.90 4.27 -6.43
C LEU A 26 13.74 4.84 -5.02
N ASP A 27 13.92 6.15 -4.87
CA ASP A 27 13.73 6.83 -3.59
C ASP A 27 12.26 6.75 -3.14
N LEU A 28 11.29 6.91 -4.06
CA LEU A 28 9.87 6.78 -3.75
C LEU A 28 9.50 5.39 -3.23
N LEU A 29 9.95 4.33 -3.91
CA LEU A 29 9.66 2.96 -3.47
C LEU A 29 10.27 2.70 -2.09
N ALA A 30 11.51 3.13 -1.87
CA ALA A 30 12.18 2.96 -0.58
C ALA A 30 11.41 3.66 0.56
N ASP A 31 10.95 4.89 0.34
CA ASP A 31 10.19 5.63 1.34
C ASP A 31 8.81 5.01 1.61
N VAL A 32 8.11 4.53 0.57
CA VAL A 32 6.82 3.83 0.74
C VAL A 32 7.01 2.51 1.48
N CYS A 33 8.03 1.72 1.14
CA CYS A 33 8.36 0.48 1.83
C CYS A 33 8.78 0.72 3.28
N MET A 34 9.51 1.80 3.56
CA MET A 34 9.87 2.17 4.93
C MET A 34 8.64 2.54 5.77
N ALA A 35 7.67 3.27 5.20
CA ALA A 35 6.40 3.54 5.86
C ALA A 35 5.63 2.23 6.14
N ALA A 36 5.51 1.36 5.14
CA ALA A 36 4.86 0.06 5.28
C ALA A 36 5.53 -0.81 6.35
N LYS A 37 6.86 -0.87 6.39
CA LYS A 37 7.60 -1.62 7.40
C LYS A 37 7.29 -1.12 8.82
N TYR A 38 7.37 0.19 9.06
CA TYR A 38 7.08 0.75 10.39
C TYR A 38 5.63 0.52 10.82
N GLU A 39 4.70 0.47 9.86
CA GLU A 39 3.32 0.10 10.17
C GLU A 39 3.17 -1.36 10.55
N GLY A 40 3.81 -2.26 9.80
CA GLY A 40 3.86 -3.68 10.14
C GLY A 40 4.39 -3.89 11.57
N GLU A 41 5.51 -3.25 11.89
CA GLU A 41 6.12 -3.29 13.22
C GLU A 41 5.18 -2.76 14.31
N SER A 42 4.53 -1.62 14.07
CA SER A 42 3.57 -1.02 15.01
C SER A 42 2.39 -1.96 15.28
N ILE A 43 1.90 -2.64 14.25
CA ILE A 43 0.81 -3.61 14.36
C ILE A 43 1.26 -4.84 15.16
N THR A 44 2.44 -5.38 14.88
CA THR A 44 2.98 -6.52 15.63
C THR A 44 3.18 -6.17 17.11
N LEU A 45 3.70 -4.97 17.43
CA LEU A 45 4.02 -4.56 18.79
C LEU A 45 2.78 -4.18 19.62
N ASN A 46 1.79 -3.52 19.02
CA ASN A 46 0.65 -2.98 19.75
C ASN A 46 -0.55 -3.93 19.86
N TYR A 47 -0.63 -4.95 18.98
CA TYR A 47 -1.73 -5.92 18.98
C TYR A 47 -1.39 -7.36 19.47
N PRO A 48 -0.36 -7.65 20.29
CA PRO A 48 -0.10 -9.01 20.78
C PRO A 48 -1.17 -9.52 21.78
N LYS A 49 -2.14 -8.68 22.17
CA LYS A 49 -3.20 -9.00 23.15
C LYS A 49 -4.52 -9.47 22.55
N TYR A 50 -4.69 -9.41 21.23
CA TYR A 50 -5.91 -9.84 20.57
C TYR A 50 -5.62 -11.05 19.67
N GLU A 51 -6.59 -11.95 19.56
CA GLU A 51 -6.48 -13.20 18.79
C GLU A 51 -5.89 -12.97 17.38
N ALA A 52 -5.18 -13.97 16.86
CA ALA A 52 -4.51 -13.93 15.55
C ALA A 52 -5.41 -13.36 14.43
N ASP A 53 -6.72 -13.57 14.54
CA ASP A 53 -7.77 -13.07 13.64
C ASP A 53 -7.73 -11.53 13.43
N ILE A 54 -7.32 -10.73 14.43
CA ILE A 54 -7.29 -9.27 14.32
C ILE A 54 -6.07 -8.76 13.53
N HIS A 55 -4.93 -9.46 13.63
CA HIS A 55 -3.75 -9.11 12.82
C HIS A 55 -4.05 -9.18 11.33
N HIS A 56 -4.90 -10.12 10.93
CA HIS A 56 -5.28 -10.33 9.54
C HIS A 56 -6.06 -9.14 9.01
N VAL A 57 -7.01 -8.63 9.80
CA VAL A 57 -7.86 -7.48 9.45
C VAL A 57 -7.02 -6.20 9.35
N LEU A 58 -6.07 -5.99 10.27
CA LEU A 58 -5.29 -4.75 10.29
C LEU A 58 -4.37 -4.62 9.07
N CYS A 59 -3.63 -5.68 8.69
CA CYS A 59 -2.64 -5.57 7.61
C CYS A 59 -3.22 -5.13 6.25
N TRP A 60 -4.41 -5.58 5.88
CA TRP A 60 -4.98 -5.25 4.57
C TRP A 60 -5.53 -3.81 4.49
N HIS A 61 -6.13 -3.31 5.57
CA HIS A 61 -6.59 -1.94 5.62
C HIS A 61 -5.43 -0.94 5.49
N GLU A 62 -4.27 -1.26 6.07
CA GLU A 62 -3.08 -0.39 6.08
C GLU A 62 -2.44 -0.27 4.70
N VAL A 63 -2.19 -1.38 4.02
CA VAL A 63 -1.66 -1.36 2.64
C VAL A 63 -2.63 -0.66 1.69
N SER A 64 -3.94 -0.82 1.89
CA SER A 64 -4.93 -0.13 1.06
C SER A 64 -4.91 1.39 1.27
N ASP A 65 -4.72 1.86 2.50
CA ASP A 65 -4.63 3.29 2.80
C ASP A 65 -3.30 3.89 2.33
N ILE A 66 -2.17 3.19 2.48
CA ILE A 66 -0.88 3.60 1.87
C ILE A 66 -1.03 3.70 0.36
N GLY A 67 -1.70 2.73 -0.28
CA GLY A 67 -1.99 2.73 -1.70
C GLY A 67 -2.85 3.92 -2.14
N ASP A 68 -3.88 4.27 -1.37
CA ASP A 68 -4.70 5.45 -1.66
C ASP A 68 -3.94 6.77 -1.48
N ILE A 69 -2.99 6.85 -0.56
CA ILE A 69 -2.11 8.02 -0.41
C ILE A 69 -1.24 8.17 -1.66
N VAL A 70 -0.54 7.11 -2.07
CA VAL A 70 0.35 7.13 -3.24
C VAL A 70 -0.43 7.48 -4.51
N ARG A 71 -1.62 6.88 -4.68
CA ARG A 71 -2.50 7.12 -5.84
C ARG A 71 -3.22 8.46 -5.83
N GLY A 72 -3.17 9.20 -4.72
CA GLY A 72 -3.88 10.47 -4.57
C GLY A 72 -5.40 10.32 -4.45
N ARG A 73 -5.87 9.15 -3.98
CA ARG A 73 -7.29 8.83 -3.76
C ARG A 73 -7.73 8.88 -2.29
N ASP A 74 -6.77 9.02 -1.38
CA ASP A 74 -7.04 9.07 0.05
C ASP A 74 -7.95 10.26 0.41
N LEU A 75 -9.07 9.94 1.05
CA LEU A 75 -10.15 10.85 1.46
C LEU A 75 -9.82 11.56 2.78
N TYR A 76 -8.78 11.13 3.50
CA TYR A 76 -8.40 11.72 4.78
C TYR A 76 -7.76 13.10 4.55
N ARG A 77 -8.53 14.15 4.84
CA ARG A 77 -8.11 15.56 4.74
C ARG A 77 -7.55 16.13 6.05
N GLY A 78 -7.42 15.31 7.09
CA GLY A 78 -6.71 15.71 8.31
C GLY A 78 -5.19 15.73 8.11
N GLY A 79 -4.44 16.21 9.11
CA GLY A 79 -2.96 16.26 9.07
C GLY A 79 -2.36 17.60 8.63
N GLY A 80 -3.18 18.60 8.28
CA GLY A 80 -2.76 19.99 8.10
C GLY A 80 -1.58 20.16 7.13
N ARG A 81 -0.50 20.81 7.59
CA ARG A 81 0.65 21.15 6.74
C ARG A 81 1.42 19.92 6.24
N GLY A 82 1.53 18.86 7.04
CA GLY A 82 2.25 17.64 6.68
C GLY A 82 1.60 16.92 5.50
N ARG A 83 0.27 16.81 5.52
CA ARG A 83 -0.49 16.22 4.40
C ARG A 83 -0.29 16.97 3.09
N LYS A 84 -0.42 18.30 3.12
CA LYS A 84 -0.22 19.11 1.91
C LYS A 84 1.19 18.97 1.35
N GLN A 85 2.20 18.93 2.23
CA GLN A 85 3.59 18.70 1.83
C GLN A 85 3.79 17.33 1.18
N LEU A 86 3.14 16.29 1.70
CA LEU A 86 3.16 14.96 1.11
C LEU A 86 2.53 14.96 -0.29
N ASP A 87 1.33 15.51 -0.45
CA ASP A 87 0.63 15.56 -1.74
C ASP A 87 1.45 16.35 -2.79
N ASP A 88 2.01 17.50 -2.40
CA ASP A 88 2.87 18.32 -3.26
C ASP A 88 4.16 17.58 -3.64
N SER A 89 4.76 16.85 -2.69
CA SER A 89 5.97 16.04 -2.93
C SER A 89 5.69 14.90 -3.91
N LEU A 90 4.58 14.18 -3.73
CA LEU A 90 4.16 13.12 -4.64
C LEU A 90 3.92 13.68 -6.05
N LYS A 91 3.23 14.81 -6.20
CA LYS A 91 3.05 15.45 -7.52
C LYS A 91 4.38 15.77 -8.19
N LYS A 92 5.34 16.30 -7.44
CA LYS A 92 6.68 16.61 -7.95
C LYS A 92 7.45 15.36 -8.36
N ILE A 93 7.42 14.29 -7.55
CA ILE A 93 8.08 13.02 -7.86
C ILE A 93 7.45 12.38 -9.09
N PHE A 94 6.13 12.30 -9.16
CA PHE A 94 5.43 11.73 -10.31
C PHE A 94 5.59 12.56 -11.59
N GLY A 95 5.75 13.89 -11.48
CA GLY A 95 6.14 14.74 -12.62
C GLY A 95 7.49 14.34 -13.20
N LYS A 96 8.49 14.08 -12.36
CA LYS A 96 9.80 13.58 -12.81
C LYS A 96 9.70 12.18 -13.42
N ILE A 97 8.96 11.28 -12.77
CA ILE A 97 8.74 9.92 -13.31
C ILE A 97 8.05 10.00 -14.67
N TYR A 98 7.06 10.89 -14.83
CA TYR A 98 6.39 11.14 -16.11
C TYR A 98 7.38 11.60 -17.18
N ASP A 99 8.22 12.60 -16.89
CA ASP A 99 9.21 13.12 -17.83
C ASP A 99 10.19 12.01 -18.25
N ASP A 100 10.67 11.20 -17.30
CA ASP A 100 11.59 10.09 -17.55
C ASP A 100 10.94 9.03 -18.45
N VAL A 101 9.74 8.54 -18.12
CA VAL A 101 9.10 7.43 -18.87
C VAL A 101 8.53 7.88 -20.22
N THR A 102 8.23 9.16 -20.40
CA THR A 102 7.69 9.70 -21.66
C THR A 102 8.78 10.26 -22.58
N SER A 103 10.00 10.50 -22.08
CA SER A 103 11.13 11.06 -22.82
C SER A 103 11.42 10.35 -24.16
N THR A 104 11.27 9.03 -24.20
CA THR A 104 11.57 8.18 -25.36
C THR A 104 10.35 7.49 -25.96
N ASN A 105 9.17 7.60 -25.33
CA ASN A 105 7.97 6.86 -25.72
C ASN A 105 6.74 7.78 -25.82
N GLY A 106 6.46 8.27 -27.02
CA GLY A 106 5.32 9.14 -27.30
C GLY A 106 3.95 8.50 -26.99
N LYS A 107 3.83 7.17 -26.98
CA LYS A 107 2.56 6.50 -26.61
C LYS A 107 2.23 6.69 -25.12
N LEU A 108 3.26 6.70 -24.26
CA LEU A 108 3.08 6.95 -22.83
C LEU A 108 2.69 8.39 -22.55
N LYS A 109 3.16 9.34 -23.37
CA LYS A 109 2.72 10.74 -23.30
C LYS A 109 1.20 10.86 -23.52
N THR A 110 0.65 10.12 -24.49
CA THR A 110 -0.81 10.08 -24.72
C THR A 110 -1.55 9.38 -23.58
N ARG A 111 -1.03 8.26 -23.06
CA ARG A 111 -1.64 7.50 -21.96
C ARG A 111 -1.80 8.36 -20.69
N TYR A 112 -0.72 9.04 -20.29
CA TYR A 112 -0.59 9.76 -19.00
C TYR A 112 -0.72 11.28 -19.10
N GLY A 113 -0.80 11.86 -20.31
CA GLY A 113 -0.84 13.32 -20.48
C GLY A 113 -2.21 13.95 -20.17
N SER A 114 -3.27 13.13 -20.02
CA SER A 114 -4.64 13.60 -19.83
C SER A 114 -5.01 13.90 -18.38
N ASP A 115 -4.21 13.43 -17.43
CA ASP A 115 -4.44 13.50 -15.99
C ASP A 115 -3.34 14.30 -15.25
N ALA A 116 -2.46 14.97 -15.99
CA ALA A 116 -1.56 15.98 -15.42
C ALA A 116 -2.36 17.17 -14.87
N PRO A 117 -1.92 17.81 -13.77
CA PRO A 117 -0.68 17.58 -13.02
C PRO A 117 -0.80 16.52 -11.91
N GLU A 118 -1.94 15.82 -11.82
CA GLU A 118 -2.18 14.86 -10.74
C GLU A 118 -1.56 13.49 -11.04
N PHE A 119 -1.41 13.13 -12.31
CA PHE A 119 -0.78 11.88 -12.78
C PHE A 119 -1.47 10.60 -12.25
N PHE A 120 -2.79 10.66 -11.99
CA PHE A 120 -3.57 9.53 -11.47
C PHE A 120 -3.29 8.19 -12.16
N LYS A 121 -3.30 8.13 -13.50
CA LYS A 121 -3.04 6.90 -14.26
C LYS A 121 -1.62 6.37 -14.04
N LEU A 122 -0.64 7.25 -14.06
CA LEU A 122 0.75 6.88 -13.81
C LEU A 122 0.93 6.38 -12.37
N ARG A 123 0.24 6.98 -11.40
CA ARG A 123 0.25 6.54 -10.00
C ARG A 123 -0.42 5.19 -9.79
N GLU A 124 -1.54 4.92 -10.48
CA GLU A 124 -2.21 3.61 -10.48
C GLU A 124 -1.28 2.52 -11.04
N ASP A 125 -0.66 2.79 -12.19
CA ASP A 125 0.26 1.85 -12.82
C ASP A 125 1.50 1.63 -11.93
N TRP A 126 2.01 2.69 -11.30
CA TRP A 126 3.10 2.58 -10.33
C TRP A 126 2.72 1.74 -9.12
N TRP A 127 1.53 1.96 -8.54
CA TRP A 127 1.07 1.16 -7.41
C TRP A 127 0.92 -0.31 -7.79
N THR A 128 0.29 -0.58 -8.94
CA THR A 128 0.11 -1.95 -9.45
C THR A 128 1.42 -2.70 -9.59
N GLU A 129 2.46 -2.04 -10.09
CA GLU A 129 3.80 -2.61 -10.27
C GLU A 129 4.54 -2.86 -8.94
N ASN A 130 4.31 -2.03 -7.92
CA ASN A 130 5.13 -2.04 -6.70
C ASN A 130 4.42 -2.61 -5.46
N ARG A 131 3.09 -2.82 -5.51
CA ARG A 131 2.27 -3.26 -4.36
C ARG A 131 2.76 -4.55 -3.71
N GLU A 132 3.32 -5.49 -4.47
CA GLU A 132 3.89 -6.73 -3.94
C GLU A 132 5.10 -6.46 -3.06
N THR A 133 5.98 -5.54 -3.48
CA THR A 133 7.15 -5.14 -2.68
C THR A 133 6.72 -4.38 -1.42
N VAL A 134 5.67 -3.54 -1.52
CA VAL A 134 5.12 -2.82 -0.36
C VAL A 134 4.46 -3.80 0.63
N TRP A 135 3.72 -4.80 0.13
CA TRP A 135 3.13 -5.86 0.95
C TRP A 135 4.20 -6.67 1.68
N LYS A 136 5.29 -7.01 0.98
CA LYS A 136 6.45 -7.66 1.58
C LYS A 136 7.06 -6.83 2.71
N ALA A 137 7.17 -5.52 2.53
CA ALA A 137 7.68 -4.64 3.58
C ALA A 137 6.74 -4.57 4.79
N LEU A 138 5.42 -4.46 4.57
CA LEU A 138 4.42 -4.44 5.65
C LEU A 138 4.47 -5.72 6.49
N THR A 139 4.52 -6.86 5.82
CA THR A 139 4.40 -8.18 6.48
C THR A 139 5.75 -8.73 6.96
N CYS A 140 6.85 -7.97 6.83
CA CYS A 140 8.20 -8.42 7.16
C CYS A 140 8.34 -8.88 8.63
N GLU A 141 7.67 -8.18 9.55
CA GLU A 141 7.70 -8.46 11.00
C GLU A 141 6.38 -9.09 11.48
N ALA A 142 5.55 -9.60 10.56
CA ALA A 142 4.35 -10.33 10.94
C ALA A 142 4.74 -11.69 11.55
N PRO A 143 4.00 -12.18 12.56
CA PRO A 143 4.23 -13.53 13.09
C PRO A 143 4.15 -14.60 12.00
N ASN A 144 4.97 -15.66 12.12
CA ASN A 144 4.99 -16.76 11.13
C ASN A 144 3.65 -17.47 10.96
N ASN A 145 2.79 -17.44 11.98
CA ASN A 145 1.44 -18.01 11.94
C ASN A 145 0.35 -16.97 11.62
N ALA A 146 0.73 -15.72 11.31
CA ALA A 146 -0.23 -14.73 10.86
C ALA A 146 -0.77 -15.12 9.48
N GLN A 147 -2.08 -15.10 9.35
CA GLN A 147 -2.84 -15.55 8.20
C GLN A 147 -3.53 -14.38 7.48
N TYR A 148 -4.13 -14.62 6.32
CA TYR A 148 -5.16 -13.73 5.79
C TYR A 148 -6.48 -14.51 5.79
N PHE A 149 -7.55 -13.90 6.29
CA PHE A 149 -8.79 -14.59 6.64
C PHE A 149 -9.56 -15.16 5.44
N ARG A 150 -9.25 -14.73 4.20
CA ARG A 150 -9.85 -15.30 2.98
C ARG A 150 -8.92 -16.33 2.37
N GLY A 151 -9.50 -17.45 1.91
CA GLY A 151 -8.80 -18.42 1.08
C GLY A 151 -8.41 -17.77 -0.24
N THR A 152 -7.12 -17.59 -0.47
CA THR A 152 -6.58 -16.83 -1.62
C THR A 152 -5.30 -17.46 -2.19
N CYS A 153 -4.73 -18.45 -1.50
CA CYS A 153 -3.54 -19.13 -1.97
C CYS A 153 -3.91 -20.40 -2.74
N GLY A 154 -3.33 -20.57 -3.93
CA GLY A 154 -3.63 -21.66 -4.85
C GLY A 154 -4.25 -21.18 -6.16
N SER A 155 -4.32 -22.06 -7.14
CA SER A 155 -4.79 -21.76 -8.50
C SER A 155 -6.31 -21.90 -8.69
N ASP A 156 -6.99 -22.60 -7.79
CA ASP A 156 -8.43 -22.90 -7.89
C ASP A 156 -9.19 -22.45 -6.64
N GLU A 157 -10.33 -21.76 -6.85
CA GLU A 157 -11.20 -21.25 -5.77
C GLU A 157 -11.68 -22.36 -4.81
N LYS A 158 -11.89 -23.58 -5.32
CA LYS A 158 -12.33 -24.73 -4.52
C LYS A 158 -11.27 -25.28 -3.57
N ASN A 159 -10.00 -24.99 -3.84
CA ASN A 159 -8.84 -25.46 -3.06
C ASN A 159 -8.05 -24.28 -2.47
N ALA A 160 -8.65 -23.08 -2.46
CA ALA A 160 -7.98 -21.89 -1.98
C ALA A 160 -7.70 -22.00 -0.48
N THR A 161 -6.43 -21.86 -0.10
CA THR A 161 -5.97 -21.92 1.29
C THR A 161 -5.73 -20.52 1.85
N LEU A 162 -5.73 -20.40 3.18
CA LEU A 162 -5.39 -19.15 3.85
C LEU A 162 -3.90 -18.84 3.65
N ALA A 163 -3.60 -17.54 3.51
CA ALA A 163 -2.23 -17.02 3.43
C ALA A 163 -1.55 -17.08 4.81
N SER A 164 -1.29 -18.29 5.28
CA SER A 164 -1.05 -18.62 6.70
C SER A 164 0.35 -18.32 7.23
N HIS A 165 1.22 -17.78 6.38
CA HIS A 165 2.64 -17.59 6.67
C HIS A 165 2.99 -16.11 6.51
N GLN A 166 2.99 -15.37 7.61
CA GLN A 166 3.19 -13.91 7.61
C GLN A 166 2.20 -13.16 6.68
N CYS A 167 0.94 -13.62 6.63
CA CYS A 167 -0.08 -13.11 5.71
C CYS A 167 0.31 -13.27 4.22
N ARG A 168 1.14 -14.25 3.87
CA ARG A 168 1.56 -14.56 2.50
C ARG A 168 1.22 -15.99 2.09
N CYS A 169 1.19 -16.20 0.79
CA CYS A 169 1.02 -17.51 0.19
C CYS A 169 2.38 -18.17 0.03
N LYS A 170 2.42 -19.50 0.05
CA LYS A 170 3.60 -20.23 -0.41
C LYS A 170 3.58 -20.41 -1.92
N ASP A 171 4.74 -20.64 -2.51
CA ASP A 171 4.88 -21.06 -3.90
C ASP A 171 4.14 -22.39 -4.14
N GLU A 172 3.91 -22.74 -5.41
CA GLU A 172 3.19 -23.97 -5.80
C GLU A 172 3.83 -25.25 -5.23
N GLU A 173 5.12 -25.18 -4.88
CA GLU A 173 5.90 -26.28 -4.30
C GLU A 173 5.84 -26.31 -2.77
N GLY A 174 5.22 -25.32 -2.12
CA GLY A 174 5.12 -25.18 -0.68
C GLY A 174 6.44 -24.89 0.04
N LYS A 175 7.47 -24.44 -0.68
CA LYS A 175 8.86 -24.29 -0.19
C LYS A 175 9.21 -22.88 0.23
N SER A 176 8.70 -21.87 -0.48
CA SER A 176 9.05 -20.47 -0.24
C SER A 176 7.80 -19.61 -0.14
N GLU A 177 7.86 -18.53 0.63
CA GLU A 177 6.81 -17.51 0.62
C GLU A 177 6.83 -16.75 -0.72
N THR A 178 5.67 -16.58 -1.32
CA THR A 178 5.46 -15.64 -2.42
C THR A 178 5.18 -14.25 -1.87
N ASP A 179 5.63 -13.22 -2.58
CA ASP A 179 5.31 -11.83 -2.25
C ASP A 179 3.93 -11.43 -2.81
N GLN A 180 3.11 -12.41 -3.21
CA GLN A 180 1.79 -12.20 -3.75
C GLN A 180 0.91 -11.54 -2.69
N VAL A 181 0.32 -10.39 -3.04
CA VAL A 181 -0.64 -9.73 -2.16
C VAL A 181 -1.94 -10.53 -2.16
N PRO A 182 -2.36 -11.10 -1.02
CA PRO A 182 -3.54 -11.99 -0.89
C PRO A 182 -4.88 -11.27 -1.05
N THR A 183 -4.86 -9.98 -1.39
CA THR A 183 -6.03 -9.10 -1.35
C THR A 183 -6.08 -8.14 -2.53
N TYR A 184 -7.29 -7.77 -2.92
CA TYR A 184 -7.60 -6.72 -3.90
C TYR A 184 -8.31 -5.54 -3.25
N PHE A 185 -8.28 -5.44 -1.92
CA PHE A 185 -8.97 -4.38 -1.19
C PHE A 185 -8.41 -2.99 -1.48
N ASP A 186 -7.16 -2.87 -1.94
CA ASP A 186 -6.61 -1.63 -2.48
C ASP A 186 -7.38 -1.14 -3.72
N TYR A 187 -8.15 -1.99 -4.39
CA TYR A 187 -9.04 -1.58 -5.49
C TYR A 187 -10.48 -1.33 -5.06
N VAL A 188 -10.83 -1.54 -3.79
CA VAL A 188 -12.14 -1.22 -3.22
C VAL A 188 -12.16 0.26 -2.81
N PRO A 189 -13.19 1.06 -3.16
CA PRO A 189 -13.29 2.45 -2.75
C PRO A 189 -13.11 2.68 -1.23
N GLN A 190 -12.26 3.64 -0.85
CA GLN A 190 -11.90 3.87 0.55
C GLN A 190 -13.09 4.07 1.49
N TYR A 191 -14.15 4.74 1.01
CA TYR A 191 -15.38 4.92 1.78
C TYR A 191 -15.98 3.59 2.24
N LEU A 192 -16.02 2.58 1.37
CA LEU A 192 -16.59 1.27 1.69
C LEU A 192 -15.71 0.51 2.69
N ARG A 193 -14.38 0.62 2.56
CA ARG A 193 -13.43 -0.02 3.49
C ARG A 193 -13.53 0.58 4.88
N TRP A 194 -13.58 1.90 4.98
CA TRP A 194 -13.80 2.55 6.27
C TRP A 194 -15.17 2.21 6.84
N PHE A 195 -16.21 2.16 6.01
CA PHE A 195 -17.54 1.78 6.49
C PHE A 195 -17.59 0.37 7.05
N GLU A 196 -16.91 -0.60 6.44
CA GLU A 196 -16.74 -1.95 7.01
C GLU A 196 -15.96 -1.92 8.33
N GLU A 197 -14.87 -1.14 8.43
CA GLU A 197 -14.06 -1.02 9.65
C GLU A 197 -14.84 -0.41 10.84
N TRP A 198 -15.89 0.38 10.55
CA TRP A 198 -16.78 0.97 11.56
C TRP A 198 -17.94 0.06 11.98
N ALA A 199 -18.29 -0.94 11.17
CA ALA A 199 -19.47 -1.79 11.36
C ALA A 199 -19.22 -2.92 12.36
#